data_AF-A0AAQ4CTP1-F1
#
_entry.id   AF-A0AAQ4CTP1-F1
#
_cell.length_a   1.000
_cell.length_b   1.000
_cell.length_c   1.000
_cell.angle_alpha   90.00
_cell.angle_beta   90.00
_cell.angle_gamma   90.00
#
_symmetry.space_group_name_H-M   'P 1'
#
loop_
_entity.id
_entity.type
_entity.pdbx_description
1 polymer ?
#
loop_
_entity_poly.entity_id
_entity_poly.type
_entity_poly.pdbx_seq_one_letter_code
_entity_poly.pdbx_strand_id
1 'polypeptide(L)'
;MTFKCCDEKYVVMRISLPLNKASGKIVAIRIDGKMSYNYAPEYIPYGVKNIVIDVNDVLITKGDHIIELITEKGDYIKAKFSV
;
A
#
# COMPACT_ATOMS: atom_id res chain seq x y z
N MET A 1 9.95 17.97 -32.98
CA MET A 1 10.58 17.15 -31.93
C MET A 1 9.44 16.58 -31.10
N THR A 2 9.03 15.35 -31.40
CA THR A 2 7.83 14.75 -30.82
C THR A 2 8.21 14.18 -29.46
N PHE A 3 7.75 14.80 -28.37
CA PHE A 3 7.84 14.22 -27.04
C PHE A 3 6.94 12.98 -27.02
N LYS A 4 7.55 11.79 -27.19
CA LYS A 4 6.94 10.55 -26.73
C LYS A 4 6.90 10.67 -25.21
N CYS A 5 5.81 11.22 -24.67
CA CYS A 5 5.42 10.93 -23.30
C CYS A 5 5.15 9.42 -23.29
N CYS A 6 6.17 8.66 -22.88
CA CYS A 6 5.94 7.37 -22.28
C CYS A 6 5.09 7.65 -21.04
N ASP A 7 3.78 7.55 -21.20
CA ASP A 7 2.81 7.41 -20.13
C ASP A 7 3.16 6.09 -19.41
N GLU A 8 4.22 6.09 -18.61
CA GLU A 8 4.35 5.14 -17.51
C GLU A 8 3.23 5.53 -16.54
N LYS A 9 2.02 5.08 -16.86
CA LYS A 9 0.89 5.13 -15.96
C LYS A 9 1.23 4.19 -14.82
N TYR A 10 1.94 4.70 -13.83
CA TYR A 10 1.95 4.12 -12.50
C TYR A 10 0.48 4.04 -12.10
N VAL A 11 -0.06 2.83 -12.13
CA VAL A 11 -1.43 2.60 -11.72
C VAL A 11 -1.45 2.83 -10.22
N VAL A 12 -2.02 3.96 -9.81
CA VAL A 12 -2.27 4.25 -8.39
C VAL A 12 -3.21 3.18 -7.89
N MET A 13 -2.71 2.30 -7.06
CA MET A 13 -3.47 1.18 -6.55
C MET A 13 -4.06 1.51 -5.18
N ARG A 14 -5.38 1.35 -5.06
CA ARG A 14 -6.14 1.62 -3.84
C ARG A 14 -6.47 0.35 -3.08
N ILE A 15 -5.89 0.18 -1.90
CA ILE A 15 -6.09 -0.99 -1.05
C ILE A 15 -6.75 -0.56 0.26
N SER A 16 -7.94 -1.08 0.53
CA SER A 16 -8.61 -0.88 1.81
C SER A 16 -8.18 -1.96 2.80
N LEU A 17 -7.57 -1.56 3.91
CA LEU A 17 -7.07 -2.46 4.95
C LEU A 17 -7.88 -2.30 6.24
N PRO A 18 -8.38 -3.41 6.82
CA PRO A 18 -8.91 -3.40 8.17
C PRO A 18 -7.76 -3.24 9.16
N LEU A 19 -7.92 -2.32 10.09
CA LEU A 19 -6.95 -2.02 11.13
C LEU A 19 -7.43 -2.60 12.46
N ASN A 20 -6.65 -3.53 13.02
CA ASN A 20 -6.86 -4.06 14.37
C ASN A 20 -5.95 -3.36 15.36
N LYS A 21 -6.30 -2.11 15.72
CA LYS A 21 -5.58 -1.24 16.67
C LYS A 21 -4.23 -0.68 16.21
N ALA A 22 -3.79 -1.01 14.99
CA ALA A 22 -2.56 -0.46 14.44
C ALA A 22 -2.64 1.06 14.30
N SER A 23 -1.55 1.75 14.65
CA SER A 23 -1.45 3.21 14.53
C SER A 23 0.00 3.64 14.42
N GLY A 24 0.23 4.86 13.94
CA GLY A 24 1.58 5.41 13.84
C GLY A 24 2.09 5.49 12.40
N LYS A 25 3.35 5.89 12.26
CA LYS A 25 4.01 5.99 10.96
C LYS A 25 4.19 4.62 10.33
N ILE A 26 3.86 4.49 9.06
CA ILE A 26 4.15 3.30 8.25
C ILE A 26 5.62 3.35 7.87
N VAL A 27 6.34 2.25 8.11
CA VAL A 27 7.78 2.14 7.82
C VAL A 27 8.08 1.18 6.68
N ALA A 28 7.16 0.24 6.40
CA ALA A 28 7.28 -0.65 5.26
C ALA A 28 5.91 -1.13 4.79
N ILE A 29 5.76 -1.21 3.47
CA ILE A 29 4.67 -1.92 2.80
C ILE A 29 5.30 -2.98 1.91
N ARG A 30 4.77 -4.20 1.97
CA ARG A 30 5.12 -5.28 1.05
C ARG A 30 3.89 -5.78 0.35
N ILE A 31 4.02 -6.05 -0.95
CA ILE A 31 2.98 -6.69 -1.73
C ILE A 31 3.57 -7.91 -2.43
N ASP A 32 3.03 -9.08 -2.13
CA ASP A 32 3.55 -10.39 -2.55
C ASP A 32 5.06 -10.54 -2.29
N GLY A 33 5.51 -10.00 -1.16
CA GLY A 33 6.92 -10.00 -0.76
C GLY A 33 7.80 -8.91 -1.38
N LYS A 34 7.28 -8.11 -2.33
CA LYS A 34 8.01 -6.96 -2.89
C LYS A 34 7.79 -5.71 -2.04
N MET A 35 8.88 -5.03 -1.68
CA MET A 35 8.81 -3.76 -0.95
C MET A 35 8.24 -2.64 -1.83
N SER A 36 7.39 -1.82 -1.24
CA SER A 36 6.91 -0.54 -1.77
C SER A 36 7.40 0.59 -0.87
N TYR A 37 7.92 1.64 -1.51
CA TYR A 37 8.40 2.87 -0.88
C TYR A 37 7.61 4.10 -1.31
N ASN A 38 6.82 4.00 -2.38
CA ASN A 38 5.93 5.06 -2.84
C ASN A 38 4.47 4.71 -2.53
N TYR A 39 4.03 5.16 -1.36
CA TYR A 39 2.67 4.95 -0.88
C TYR A 39 2.14 6.16 -0.11
N ALA A 40 0.82 6.25 0.01
CA ALA A 40 0.13 7.25 0.82
C ALA A 40 -1.13 6.66 1.46
N PRO A 41 -1.54 7.09 2.66
CA PRO A 41 -0.83 8.00 3.58
C PRO A 41 0.40 7.35 4.22
N GLU A 42 1.31 8.14 4.78
CA GLU A 42 2.48 7.65 5.54
C GLU A 42 2.15 7.34 7.01
N TYR A 43 0.96 7.71 7.48
CA TYR A 43 0.59 7.62 8.90
C TYR A 43 -0.81 7.05 9.07
N ILE A 44 -0.96 6.13 10.01
CA ILE A 44 -2.23 5.54 10.42
C ILE A 44 -2.75 6.27 11.67
N PRO A 45 -3.88 7.02 11.57
CA PRO A 45 -4.48 7.67 12.73
C PRO A 45 -4.86 6.69 13.83
N TYR A 46 -4.84 7.14 15.08
CA TYR A 46 -5.30 6.31 16.18
C TYR A 46 -6.84 6.14 16.13
N GLY A 47 -7.31 4.92 16.38
CA GLY A 47 -8.74 4.62 16.50
C GLY A 47 -9.50 4.43 15.18
N VAL A 48 -8.83 4.50 14.02
CA VAL A 48 -9.47 4.16 12.74
C VAL A 48 -9.59 2.65 12.58
N LYS A 49 -10.74 2.20 12.06
CA LYS A 49 -11.02 0.77 11.81
C LYS A 49 -10.57 0.30 10.43
N ASN A 50 -10.50 1.22 9.48
CA ASN A 50 -10.08 0.95 8.11
C ASN A 50 -9.21 2.10 7.62
N ILE A 51 -8.24 1.80 6.77
CA ILE A 51 -7.46 2.79 6.04
C ILE A 51 -7.38 2.41 4.57
N VAL A 52 -7.35 3.40 3.71
CA VAL A 52 -7.07 3.22 2.29
C VAL A 52 -5.62 3.61 2.06
N ILE A 53 -4.83 2.68 1.51
CA ILE A 53 -3.46 2.91 1.09
C ILE A 53 -3.43 2.97 -0.43
N ASP A 54 -2.90 4.08 -0.94
CA ASP A 54 -2.49 4.29 -2.33
C ASP A 54 -1.04 3.77 -2.49
N VAL A 55 -0.80 2.79 -3.36
CA VAL A 55 0.54 2.28 -3.69
C VAL A 55 0.83 2.55 -5.17
N ASN A 56 1.98 3.18 -5.46
CA ASN A 56 2.26 3.75 -6.78
C ASN A 56 3.45 3.10 -7.51
N ASP A 57 4.28 2.34 -6.82
CA ASP A 57 5.53 1.78 -7.36
C ASP A 57 5.48 0.26 -7.60
N VAL A 58 4.37 -0.40 -7.27
CA VAL A 58 4.18 -1.84 -7.48
C VAL A 58 3.15 -2.08 -8.58
N LEU A 59 3.58 -2.77 -9.64
CA LEU A 59 2.68 -3.26 -10.68
C LEU A 59 2.03 -4.57 -10.23
N ILE A 60 0.71 -4.52 -10.06
CA ILE A 60 -0.10 -5.67 -9.63
C ILE A 60 -0.91 -6.19 -10.82
N THR A 61 -0.85 -7.50 -11.03
CA THR A 61 -1.66 -8.19 -12.05
C THR A 61 -3.07 -8.46 -11.53
N LYS A 62 -4.01 -8.89 -12.37
CA LYS A 62 -5.31 -9.36 -11.86
C LYS A 62 -5.13 -10.61 -11.01
N GLY A 63 -5.95 -10.77 -9.97
CA GLY A 63 -5.94 -11.94 -9.09
C GLY A 63 -5.85 -11.62 -7.60
N ASP A 64 -5.52 -12.62 -6.81
CA ASP A 64 -5.39 -12.52 -5.36
C ASP A 64 -3.96 -12.16 -4.96
N HIS A 65 -3.84 -11.19 -4.06
CA HIS A 65 -2.58 -10.63 -3.61
C HIS A 65 -2.56 -10.50 -2.09
N ILE A 66 -1.35 -10.46 -1.55
CA ILE A 66 -1.10 -10.29 -0.12
C ILE A 66 -0.38 -8.96 0.08
N ILE A 67 -0.93 -8.13 0.95
CA ILE A 67 -0.28 -6.93 1.46
C ILE A 67 0.11 -7.13 2.92
N GLU A 68 1.32 -6.68 3.22
CA GLU A 68 1.88 -6.63 4.56
C GLU A 68 2.26 -5.17 4.85
N LEU A 69 1.84 -4.67 6.00
CA LEU A 69 2.13 -3.32 6.45
C LEU A 69 2.79 -3.38 7.82
N ILE A 70 3.85 -2.60 8.00
CA ILE A 70 4.60 -2.49 9.26
C ILE A 70 4.60 -1.04 9.70
N THR A 71 4.26 -0.78 10.96
CA THR A 71 4.35 0.55 11.58
C THR A 71 5.62 0.70 12.42
N GLU A 72 6.01 1.94 12.72
CA GLU A 72 7.13 2.27 13.60
C GLU A 72 6.98 1.71 15.02
N LYS A 73 5.75 1.49 15.47
CA LYS A 73 5.43 0.89 16.77
C LYS A 73 5.60 -0.63 16.79
N GLY A 74 5.88 -1.23 15.63
CA GLY A 74 5.96 -2.68 15.45
C GLY A 74 4.61 -3.34 15.19
N ASP A 75 3.54 -2.58 14.92
CA ASP A 75 2.28 -3.18 14.49
C ASP A 75 2.47 -3.80 13.11
N TYR A 76 2.03 -5.05 12.96
CA TYR A 76 2.09 -5.79 11.71
C TYR A 76 0.68 -6.15 11.25
N ILE A 77 0.34 -5.75 10.02
CA ILE A 77 -0.95 -6.02 9.40
C ILE A 77 -0.70 -6.85 8.15
N LYS A 78 -1.44 -7.95 8.01
CA LYS A 78 -1.42 -8.79 6.81
C LYS A 78 -2.85 -8.99 6.32
N ALA A 79 -3.11 -8.62 5.08
CA ALA A 79 -4.42 -8.76 4.47
C ALA A 79 -4.30 -9.36 3.06
N LYS A 80 -5.37 -10.04 2.65
CA LYS A 80 -5.57 -10.46 1.27
C LYS A 80 -6.51 -9.48 0.58
N PHE A 81 -6.21 -9.15 -0.67
CA PHE A 81 -7.08 -8.35 -1.52
C PHE A 81 -7.02 -8.90 -2.96
N SER A 82 -8.02 -8.55 -3.76
CA SER A 82 -8.10 -9.00 -5.16
C SER A 82 -8.26 -7.80 -6.09
N VAL A 83 -7.64 -7.88 -7.28
CA VAL A 83 -7.66 -6.86 -8.36
C VAL A 83 -8.32 -7.38 -9.62
#